data_AF-K1QVA7-F1
#
_entry.id   AF-K1QVA7-F1
#
_cell.length_a   1.000
_cell.length_b   1.000
_cell.length_c   1.000
_cell.angle_alpha   90.00
_cell.angle_beta   90.00
_cell.angle_gamma   90.00
#
_symmetry.space_group_name_H-M   'P 1'
#
loop_
_entity.id
_entity.type
_entity.pdbx_description
1 polymer ?
#
loop_
_entity_poly.entity_id
_entity_poly.type
_entity_poly.pdbx_seq_one_letter_code
_entity_poly.pdbx_strand_id
1 'polypeptide(L)'
;MSPFGAEYAVDGNRGTDIYQDKCTHTWEGDTNPWWRVDLLTVYAIKSVRILNRGIDHNGDLSNRLRGVTVTVGLTESDVNTPCGFFPGPGTASQLVVIDCPTSPQGRFVKISKITEYLTLCEVDVFGVSV
;
A
#
# COMPACT_ATOMS: atom_id res chain seq x y z
N MET A 1 -10.49 18.65 7.36
CA MET A 1 -9.38 17.81 6.86
C MET A 1 -9.69 16.38 7.26
N SER A 2 -9.62 15.42 6.32
CA SER A 2 -9.80 13.99 6.66
C SER A 2 -8.70 13.58 7.65
N PRO A 3 -9.00 12.81 8.71
CA PRO A 3 -7.98 12.29 9.62
C PRO A 3 -7.08 11.21 8.98
N PHE A 4 -7.36 10.79 7.74
CA PHE A 4 -6.66 9.73 7.03
C PHE A 4 -6.16 10.22 5.66
N GLY A 5 -5.00 10.87 5.65
CA GLY A 5 -4.31 11.30 4.42
C GLY A 5 -3.67 10.12 3.70
N ALA A 6 -3.46 10.24 2.38
CA ALA A 6 -2.75 9.22 1.60
C ALA A 6 -1.23 9.32 1.81
N GLU A 7 -0.73 10.50 2.13
CA GLU A 7 0.66 10.81 2.43
C GLU A 7 1.20 10.03 3.64
N TYR A 8 0.33 9.58 4.54
CA TYR A 8 0.72 8.85 5.75
C TYR A 8 1.32 7.47 5.48
N ALA A 9 1.17 6.92 4.27
CA ALA A 9 1.84 5.66 3.92
C ALA A 9 3.31 5.85 3.50
N VAL A 10 3.79 7.10 3.44
CA VAL A 10 5.16 7.42 3.00
C VAL A 10 5.77 8.55 3.84
N ASP A 11 5.30 8.71 5.08
CA ASP A 11 5.75 9.79 5.97
C ASP A 11 6.92 9.37 6.88
N GLY A 12 7.31 8.10 6.85
CA GLY A 12 8.40 7.55 7.66
C GLY A 12 7.97 7.10 9.06
N ASN A 13 6.70 7.29 9.44
CA ASN A 13 6.17 6.83 10.71
C ASN A 13 5.85 5.33 10.65
N ARG A 14 6.38 4.56 11.60
CA ARG A 14 6.15 3.10 11.68
C ARG A 14 5.21 2.68 12.81
N GLY A 15 4.49 3.64 13.37
CA GLY A 15 3.36 3.33 14.24
C GLY A 15 2.23 2.66 13.46
N THR A 16 1.37 1.92 14.15
CA THR A 16 0.33 1.08 13.50
C THR A 16 -1.06 1.26 14.09
N ASP A 17 -1.22 2.12 15.11
CA ASP A 17 -2.53 2.59 15.53
C ASP A 17 -3.03 3.64 14.53
N ILE A 18 -4.12 3.31 13.83
CA ILE A 18 -4.65 4.16 12.75
C ILE A 18 -5.02 5.58 13.21
N TYR A 19 -5.37 5.79 14.48
CA TYR A 19 -5.81 7.08 15.01
C TYR A 19 -4.67 7.87 15.66
N GLN A 20 -3.76 7.19 16.36
CA GLN A 20 -2.65 7.82 17.07
C GLN A 20 -1.44 8.02 16.15
N ASP A 21 -1.10 6.99 15.38
CA ASP A 21 0.07 6.97 14.52
C ASP A 21 -0.23 7.43 13.09
N LYS A 22 -1.51 7.66 12.78
CA LYS A 22 -2.02 8.15 11.49
C LYS A 22 -1.69 7.19 10.35
N CYS A 23 -2.46 6.12 10.18
CA CYS A 23 -2.37 5.30 8.96
C CYS A 23 -3.29 5.88 7.86
N THR A 24 -3.02 5.54 6.60
CA THR A 24 -3.95 5.83 5.49
C THR A 24 -5.22 4.99 5.64
N HIS A 25 -6.37 5.50 5.17
CA HIS A 25 -7.63 4.75 5.16
C HIS A 25 -8.55 5.27 4.07
N THR A 26 -9.07 4.37 3.22
CA THR A 26 -10.08 4.72 2.21
C THR A 26 -11.48 4.78 2.83
N TRP A 27 -12.47 5.33 2.12
CA TRP A 27 -13.79 5.59 2.73
C TRP A 27 -14.71 4.36 2.67
N GLU A 28 -15.77 4.38 3.47
CA GLU A 28 -16.84 3.39 3.40
C GLU A 28 -17.57 3.49 2.05
N GLY A 29 -17.79 2.36 1.39
CA GLY A 29 -18.47 2.30 0.10
C GLY A 29 -17.56 2.43 -1.13
N ASP A 30 -16.24 2.61 -0.95
CA ASP A 30 -15.28 2.55 -2.05
C ASP A 30 -15.30 1.16 -2.70
N THR A 31 -15.65 1.12 -4.00
CA THR A 31 -15.60 -0.10 -4.81
C THR A 31 -14.27 -0.11 -5.55
N ASN A 32 -13.34 -0.96 -5.12
CA ASN A 32 -11.94 -1.02 -5.56
C ASN A 32 -11.02 0.08 -4.98
N PRO A 33 -10.89 0.15 -3.64
CA PRO A 33 -10.00 1.12 -3.01
C PRO A 33 -8.55 0.93 -3.47
N TRP A 34 -7.87 2.05 -3.66
CA TRP A 34 -6.48 2.08 -4.10
C TRP A 34 -5.71 3.20 -3.41
N TRP A 35 -4.40 3.00 -3.36
CA TRP A 35 -3.42 3.99 -2.97
C TRP A 35 -2.31 4.00 -4.01
N ARG A 36 -1.72 5.16 -4.28
CA ARG A 36 -0.67 5.30 -5.29
C ARG A 36 0.37 6.32 -4.85
N VAL A 37 1.63 6.01 -5.12
CA VAL A 37 2.76 6.92 -4.96
C VAL A 37 3.40 7.26 -6.30
N ASP A 38 3.81 8.51 -6.43
CA ASP A 38 4.71 9.00 -7.48
C ASP A 38 6.15 9.00 -6.92
N LEU A 39 7.03 8.16 -7.48
CA LEU A 39 8.44 8.04 -7.09
C LEU A 39 9.31 9.16 -7.65
N LEU A 40 8.73 10.11 -8.38
CA LEU A 40 9.34 11.28 -9.04
C LEU A 40 10.24 10.94 -10.24
N THR A 41 10.88 9.77 -10.23
CA THR A 41 11.67 9.23 -11.34
C THR A 41 11.38 7.74 -11.57
N VAL A 42 11.93 7.18 -12.64
CA VAL A 42 11.71 5.78 -13.03
C VAL A 42 12.68 4.85 -12.30
N TYR A 43 12.14 3.78 -11.73
CA TYR A 43 12.90 2.71 -11.09
C TYR A 43 12.49 1.36 -11.68
N ALA A 44 13.41 0.40 -11.71
CA ALA A 44 13.08 -1.01 -11.85
C ALA A 44 12.69 -1.56 -10.46
N ILE A 45 11.39 -1.74 -10.24
CA ILE A 45 10.82 -2.08 -8.93
C ILE A 45 11.10 -3.55 -8.59
N LYS A 46 11.71 -3.82 -7.45
CA LYS A 46 12.08 -5.17 -7.00
C LYS A 46 11.09 -5.75 -6.00
N SER A 47 10.60 -4.93 -5.08
CA SER A 47 9.58 -5.33 -4.12
C SER A 47 8.87 -4.12 -3.53
N VAL A 48 7.68 -4.37 -3.00
CA VAL A 48 6.91 -3.40 -2.22
C VAL A 48 6.64 -4.00 -0.86
N ARG A 49 6.89 -3.22 0.19
CA ARG A 49 6.67 -3.63 1.57
C ARG A 49 5.56 -2.79 2.18
N ILE A 50 4.59 -3.45 2.81
CA ILE A 50 3.42 -2.83 3.42
C ILE A 50 3.46 -3.12 4.92
N LEU A 51 3.45 -2.07 5.74
CA LEU A 51 3.20 -2.18 7.18
C LEU A 51 1.69 -2.11 7.42
N ASN A 52 1.14 -3.20 7.93
CA ASN A 52 -0.29 -3.35 8.18
C ASN A 52 -0.73 -2.64 9.47
N ARG A 53 -2.03 -2.35 9.57
CA ARG A 53 -2.68 -1.83 10.78
C ARG A 53 -2.47 -2.76 11.97
N GLY A 54 -2.24 -2.17 13.13
CA GLY A 54 -2.16 -2.85 14.42
C GLY A 54 -3.53 -3.02 15.09
N ILE A 55 -3.50 -3.43 16.36
CA ILE A 55 -4.68 -3.43 17.22
C ILE A 55 -4.84 -2.01 17.79
N ASP A 56 -6.05 -1.46 17.70
CA ASP A 56 -6.40 -0.17 18.30
C ASP A 56 -7.70 -0.27 19.12
N HIS A 57 -8.29 0.87 19.47
CA HIS A 57 -9.51 0.92 20.28
C HIS A 57 -10.73 0.25 19.63
N ASN A 58 -10.71 -0.01 18.31
CA ASN A 58 -11.76 -0.77 17.62
C ASN A 58 -11.47 -2.27 17.52
N GLY A 59 -10.38 -2.74 18.14
CA GLY A 59 -9.94 -4.12 18.10
C GLY A 59 -9.02 -4.44 16.92
N ASP A 60 -8.92 -5.73 16.60
CA ASP A 60 -8.07 -6.20 15.49
C ASP A 60 -8.85 -6.20 14.16
N LEU A 61 -8.52 -5.25 13.29
CA LEU A 61 -9.04 -5.14 11.92
C LEU A 61 -7.95 -5.38 10.86
N SER A 62 -6.79 -5.88 11.27
CA SER A 62 -5.62 -6.11 10.41
C SER A 62 -5.88 -7.13 9.30
N ASN A 63 -6.83 -8.03 9.52
CA ASN A 63 -7.28 -9.03 8.56
C ASN A 63 -7.89 -8.41 7.28
N ARG A 64 -8.22 -7.11 7.27
CA ARG A 64 -8.71 -6.38 6.08
C ARG A 64 -7.65 -6.22 5.00
N LEU A 65 -6.35 -6.31 5.35
CA LEU A 65 -5.29 -6.40 4.36
C LEU A 65 -5.29 -7.80 3.74
N ARG A 66 -6.07 -7.98 2.68
CA ARG A 66 -6.20 -9.23 1.93
C ARG A 66 -6.53 -8.95 0.48
N GLY A 67 -6.12 -9.85 -0.41
CA GLY A 67 -6.36 -9.73 -1.85
C GLY A 67 -5.81 -8.42 -2.43
N VAL A 68 -4.61 -8.03 -2.01
CA VAL A 68 -3.96 -6.78 -2.43
C VAL A 68 -3.08 -7.04 -3.64
N THR A 69 -3.26 -6.24 -4.68
CA THR A 69 -2.47 -6.26 -5.92
C THR A 69 -1.59 -5.03 -6.00
N VAL A 70 -0.33 -5.23 -6.37
CA VAL A 70 0.62 -4.17 -6.69
C VAL A 70 0.80 -4.10 -8.20
N THR A 71 0.55 -2.92 -8.76
CA THR A 71 0.85 -2.61 -10.17
C THR A 71 1.79 -1.40 -10.28
N VAL A 72 2.48 -1.32 -11.40
CA VAL A 72 3.51 -0.33 -11.71
C VAL A 72 3.16 0.35 -13.04
N GLY A 73 3.56 1.61 -13.21
CA GLY A 73 3.29 2.40 -14.40
C GLY A 73 4.36 3.45 -14.66
N LEU A 74 4.61 3.73 -15.94
CA LEU A 74 5.50 4.82 -16.37
C LEU A 74 4.78 6.18 -16.31
N THR A 75 3.46 6.19 -16.53
CA THR A 75 2.63 7.40 -16.50
C THR A 75 1.57 7.28 -15.42
N GLU A 76 1.07 8.43 -14.98
CA GLU A 76 0.03 8.48 -13.95
C GLU A 76 -1.29 7.83 -14.43
N SER A 77 -1.61 7.97 -15.72
CA SER A 77 -2.85 7.46 -16.32
C SER A 77 -2.84 5.95 -16.57
N ASP A 78 -1.68 5.29 -16.60
CA ASP A 78 -1.56 3.86 -16.90
C ASP A 78 -0.63 3.14 -15.90
N VAL A 79 -1.20 2.77 -14.75
CA VAL A 79 -0.51 2.04 -13.67
C VAL A 79 -1.07 0.62 -13.58
N ASN A 80 -0.82 -0.16 -14.62
CA ASN A 80 -1.44 -1.48 -14.82
C ASN A 80 -0.45 -2.63 -15.08
N THR A 81 0.86 -2.37 -15.12
CA THR A 81 1.86 -3.45 -15.23
C THR A 81 1.90 -4.26 -13.93
N PRO A 82 1.65 -5.57 -13.94
CA PRO A 82 1.68 -6.37 -12.71
C PRO A 82 3.07 -6.41 -12.07
N CYS A 83 3.15 -6.15 -10.76
CA CYS A 83 4.33 -6.44 -9.95
C CYS A 83 4.09 -7.72 -9.13
N GLY A 84 3.05 -7.76 -8.30
CA GLY A 84 2.85 -8.86 -7.36
C GLY A 84 1.50 -8.79 -6.64
N PHE A 85 1.25 -9.79 -5.81
CA PHE A 85 -0.04 -10.00 -5.15
C PHE A 85 0.15 -10.58 -3.75
N PHE A 86 -0.65 -10.10 -2.80
CA PHE A 86 -0.75 -10.65 -1.45
C PHE A 86 -2.17 -11.19 -1.21
N PRO A 87 -2.35 -12.53 -1.07
CA PRO A 87 -3.66 -13.11 -0.81
C PRO A 87 -4.22 -12.72 0.56
N GLY A 88 -3.35 -12.60 1.56
CA GLY A 88 -3.75 -12.41 2.95
C GLY A 88 -4.51 -13.60 3.54
N PRO A 89 -5.24 -13.39 4.65
CA PRO A 89 -5.33 -12.13 5.39
C PRO A 89 -4.00 -11.77 6.06
N GLY A 90 -3.75 -10.47 6.22
CA GLY A 90 -2.67 -9.98 7.07
C GLY A 90 -2.99 -10.13 8.55
N THR A 91 -1.97 -9.96 9.40
CA THR A 91 -2.10 -9.90 10.85
C THR A 91 -1.72 -8.53 11.41
N ALA A 92 -2.01 -8.29 12.68
CA ALA A 92 -1.76 -7.02 13.35
C ALA A 92 -0.28 -6.63 13.24
N SER A 93 -0.04 -5.39 12.80
CA SER A 93 1.30 -4.81 12.63
C SER A 93 2.24 -5.63 11.74
N GLN A 94 1.70 -6.52 10.90
CA GLN A 94 2.50 -7.35 10.02
C GLN A 94 3.21 -6.51 8.96
N LEU A 95 4.48 -6.82 8.74
CA LEU A 95 5.24 -6.33 7.60
C LEU A 95 5.11 -7.32 6.45
N VAL A 96 4.26 -6.99 5.47
CA VAL A 96 4.04 -7.80 4.27
C VAL A 96 5.03 -7.39 3.19
N VAL A 97 5.75 -8.36 2.63
CA VAL A 97 6.65 -8.13 1.49
C VAL A 97 6.02 -8.75 0.24
N ILE A 98 5.90 -7.96 -0.81
CA ILE A 98 5.39 -8.37 -2.12
C ILE A 98 6.52 -8.21 -3.12
N ASP A 99 7.07 -9.34 -3.58
CA ASP A 99 8.14 -9.35 -4.58
C ASP A 99 7.59 -9.04 -5.97
N CYS A 100 8.37 -8.30 -6.76
CA CYS A 100 8.11 -8.01 -8.18
C CYS A 100 9.08 -8.82 -9.07
N PRO A 101 8.80 -10.11 -9.37
CA PRO A 101 9.76 -10.99 -10.05
C PRO A 101 10.15 -10.50 -11.44
N THR A 102 9.24 -9.86 -12.17
CA THR A 102 9.51 -9.29 -13.51
C THR A 102 10.30 -7.98 -13.46
N SER A 103 10.52 -7.42 -12.28
CA SER A 103 11.18 -6.13 -12.06
C SER A 103 10.68 -5.00 -12.97
N PRO A 104 9.35 -4.72 -12.99
CA PRO A 104 8.78 -3.76 -13.93
C PRO A 104 9.38 -2.37 -13.70
N GLN A 105 9.64 -1.66 -14.79
CA GLN A 105 10.10 -0.27 -14.73
C GLN A 105 8.90 0.67 -14.59
N GLY A 106 8.97 1.61 -13.66
CA GLY A 106 7.92 2.61 -13.49
C GLY A 106 8.28 3.74 -12.55
N ARG A 107 7.50 4.82 -12.67
CA ARG A 107 7.53 5.98 -11.77
C ARG A 107 6.39 5.92 -10.75
N PHE A 108 5.30 5.24 -11.09
CA PHE A 108 4.12 5.14 -10.25
C PHE A 108 3.94 3.70 -9.75
N VAL A 109 3.64 3.55 -8.46
CA VAL A 109 3.28 2.26 -7.85
C VAL A 109 1.89 2.40 -7.26
N LYS A 110 0.99 1.48 -7.62
CA LYS A 110 -0.40 1.43 -7.15
C LYS A 110 -0.65 0.16 -6.37
N ILE A 111 -1.19 0.31 -5.17
CA ILE A 111 -1.68 -0.76 -4.32
C ILE A 111 -3.20 -0.70 -4.38
N SER A 112 -3.84 -1.80 -4.75
CA SER A 112 -5.30 -1.84 -4.92
C SER A 112 -5.87 -3.18 -4.52
N LYS A 113 -7.16 -3.22 -4.20
CA LYS A 113 -7.89 -4.46 -3.94
C LYS A 113 -9.35 -4.29 -4.32
N ILE A 114 -10.10 -5.39 -4.39
CA ILE A 114 -11.52 -5.40 -4.73
C ILE A 114 -12.46 -5.46 -3.51
N THR A 115 -11.89 -5.55 -2.30
CA THR A 115 -12.63 -5.67 -1.03
C THR A 115 -12.73 -4.32 -0.29
N GLU A 116 -13.52 -4.28 0.77
CA GLU A 116 -13.74 -3.08 1.60
C GLU A 116 -12.44 -2.54 2.24
N TYR A 117 -12.31 -1.20 2.35
CA TYR A 117 -11.27 -0.45 3.06
C TYR A 117 -9.81 -0.85 2.81
N LEU A 118 -9.03 0.02 2.18
CA LEU A 118 -7.57 -0.11 2.16
C LEU A 118 -6.98 0.72 3.30
N THR A 119 -6.23 0.07 4.18
CA THR A 119 -5.47 0.71 5.27
C THR A 119 -4.00 0.34 5.11
N LEU A 120 -3.15 1.34 4.94
CA LEU A 120 -1.70 1.18 4.84
C LEU A 120 -1.07 2.10 5.89
N CYS A 121 -0.31 1.56 6.83
CA CYS A 121 0.38 2.38 7.83
C CYS A 121 1.73 2.87 7.31
N GLU A 122 2.43 2.07 6.52
CA GLU A 122 3.63 2.51 5.81
C GLU A 122 3.84 1.65 4.57
N VAL A 123 4.40 2.24 3.52
CA VAL A 123 4.73 1.59 2.25
C VAL A 123 6.15 1.96 1.85
N ASP A 124 7.02 0.95 1.80
CA ASP A 124 8.36 1.09 1.22
C ASP A 124 8.39 0.47 -0.17
N VAL A 125 8.93 1.19 -1.14
CA VAL A 125 9.18 0.68 -2.50
C VAL A 125 10.67 0.48 -2.69
N PHE A 126 11.09 -0.74 -2.99
CA PHE A 126 12.49 -1.07 -3.24
C PHE A 126 12.72 -1.28 -4.73
N GLY A 127 13.77 -0.67 -5.26
CA GLY A 127 14.12 -0.77 -6.67
C GLY A 127 15.52 -0.23 -6.95
N VAL A 128 15.92 -0.31 -8.22
CA VAL A 128 17.15 0.31 -8.71
C VAL A 128 16.79 1.43 -9.68
N SER A 129 17.50 2.55 -9.60
CA SER A 129 17.32 3.64 -10.58
C SER A 129 17.67 3.11 -11.97
N VAL A 130 16.88 3.52 -12.96
CA VAL A 130 17.13 3.26 -14.39
C VAL A 130 17.82 4.45 -15.02
#